data_AF-A0A956M239-F1
#
_entry.id   AF-A0A956M239-F1
#
_cell.length_a   1.000
_cell.length_b   1.000
_cell.length_c   1.000
_cell.angle_alpha   90.00
_cell.angle_beta   90.00
_cell.angle_gamma   90.00
#
_symmetry.space_group_name_H-M   'P 1'
#
loop_
_entity.id
_entity.type
_entity.pdbx_description
1 polymer ?
#
loop_
_entity_poly.entity_id
_entity_poly.type
_entity_poly.pdbx_seq_one_letter_code
_entity_poly.pdbx_strand_id
1 'polypeptide(L)' 'MTTFVVRLLCQGEHGYRGRVRHVMTGEEISFSSLPYLLAFFDEFAGTVAPTGEHDRTEGDDLDEKNIPNPDREGA' A
#
# COMPACT_ATOMS: atom_id res chain seq x y z
N MET A 1 -3.89 -19.73 -18.91
CA MET A 1 -3.93 -19.14 -17.55
C MET A 1 -3.29 -17.77 -17.66
N THR A 2 -4.03 -16.73 -17.32
CA THR A 2 -3.63 -15.32 -17.51
C THR A 2 -2.91 -14.85 -16.25
N THR A 3 -1.67 -14.37 -16.40
CA THR A 3 -0.84 -13.97 -15.25
C THR A 3 -0.62 -12.46 -15.28
N PHE A 4 -0.86 -11.82 -14.14
CA PHE A 4 -0.62 -10.40 -13.93
C PHE A 4 0.34 -10.19 -12.76
N VAL A 5 1.21 -9.20 -12.88
CA VAL A 5 2.05 -8.72 -11.78
C VAL A 5 1.45 -7.43 -11.26
N VAL A 6 1.18 -7.36 -9.96
CA VAL A 6 0.62 -6.17 -9.32
C VAL A 6 1.67 -5.53 -8.44
N ARG A 7 1.93 -4.24 -8.66
CA ARG A 7 2.74 -3.39 -7.77
C ARG A 7 1.83 -2.43 -7.03
N LEU A 8 1.78 -2.56 -5.71
CA LEU A 8 1.00 -1.72 -4.80
C LEU A 8 1.90 -0.68 -4.13
N LEU A 9 1.43 0.55 -4.03
CA LEU A 9 2.01 1.64 -3.26
C LEU A 9 0.96 2.12 -2.26
N CYS A 10 1.31 2.03 -0.97
CA CYS A 10 0.49 2.60 0.11
C CYS A 10 0.57 4.13 0.05
N GLN A 11 -0.57 4.80 0.09
CA GLN A 11 -0.69 6.25 0.22
C GLN A 11 -1.37 6.57 1.55
N GLY A 12 -0.57 6.78 2.60
CA GLY A 12 -1.06 7.14 3.94
C GLY A 12 -1.95 6.06 4.57
N GLU A 13 -2.82 6.46 5.51
CA GLU A 13 -3.60 5.54 6.35
C GLU A 13 -4.60 4.66 5.58
N HIS A 14 -5.11 5.11 4.41
CA HIS A 14 -6.25 4.43 3.77
C HIS A 14 -6.20 4.38 2.23
N GLY A 15 -5.10 4.81 1.60
CA GLY A 15 -4.98 4.86 0.14
C GLY A 15 -4.08 3.76 -0.42
N TYR A 16 -4.48 3.15 -1.53
CA TYR A 16 -3.59 2.31 -2.34
C TYR A 16 -3.66 2.75 -3.79
N ARG A 17 -2.49 2.94 -4.40
CA ARG A 17 -2.37 3.09 -5.85
C ARG A 17 -1.35 2.10 -6.37
N GLY A 18 -1.29 1.92 -7.68
CA GLY A 18 -0.32 0.99 -8.22
C GLY A 18 -0.45 0.75 -9.70
N ARG A 19 0.20 -0.31 -10.15
CA ARG A 19 0.17 -0.74 -11.55
C ARG A 19 0.00 -2.24 -11.65
N VAL A 20 -0.72 -2.67 -12.67
CA VAL A 20 -0.88 -4.06 -13.09
C VAL A 20 -0.17 -4.23 -14.41
N ARG A 21 0.67 -5.25 -14.54
CA ARG A 21 1.30 -5.63 -15.80
C ARG A 21 0.88 -7.02 -16.22
N HIS A 22 0.34 -7.17 -17.41
CA HIS A 22 0.06 -8.48 -17.98
C HIS A 22 1.35 -9.14 -18.45
N VAL A 23 1.64 -10.36 -17.98
CA VAL A 23 2.93 -11.03 -18.20
C VAL A 23 3.17 -11.37 -19.67
N MET A 24 2.12 -11.77 -20.40
CA MET A 24 2.26 -12.22 -21.79
C MET A 24 2.28 -11.07 -22.80
N THR A 25 1.47 -10.03 -22.61
CA THR A 25 1.38 -8.89 -23.56
C THR A 25 2.30 -7.73 -23.18
N GLY A 26 2.76 -7.66 -21.93
CA GLY A 26 3.51 -6.53 -21.41
C GLY A 26 2.67 -5.27 -21.15
N GLU A 27 1.36 -5.34 -21.39
CA GLU A 27 0.44 -4.22 -21.16
C GLU A 27 0.42 -3.83 -19.68
N GLU A 28 0.49 -2.52 -19.41
CA GLU A 28 0.53 -1.96 -18.06
C GLU A 28 -0.61 -0.97 -17.85
N ILE A 29 -1.35 -1.15 -16.77
CA ILE A 29 -2.49 -0.30 -16.38
C ILE A 29 -2.23 0.24 -14.98
N SER A 30 -2.44 1.54 -14.77
CA SER A 30 -2.37 2.15 -13.45
C SER A 30 -3.73 2.12 -12.77
N PHE A 31 -3.76 1.85 -11.47
CA PHE A 31 -4.98 1.94 -10.65
C PHE A 31 -4.78 2.94 -9.51
N SER A 32 -5.86 3.65 -9.18
CA SER A 32 -5.90 4.69 -8.13
C SER A 32 -6.52 4.21 -6.82
N SER A 33 -7.10 3.01 -6.79
CA SER A 33 -7.73 2.43 -5.60
C SER A 33 -7.80 0.90 -5.68
N LEU A 34 -7.85 0.22 -4.53
CA LEU A 34 -8.06 -1.23 -4.45
C LEU A 34 -9.39 -1.68 -5.10
N PRO A 35 -10.53 -1.00 -4.91
CA PRO A 35 -11.77 -1.38 -5.60
C PRO A 35 -11.65 -1.39 -7.13
N TYR A 36 -10.91 -0.44 -7.71
CA TYR A 36 -10.67 -0.42 -9.15
C TYR A 36 -9.83 -1.62 -9.60
N LEU A 37 -8.80 -1.97 -8.82
CA LEU A 37 -7.98 -3.16 -9.07
C LEU A 37 -8.81 -4.45 -9.03
N LEU A 38 -9.70 -4.57 -8.04
CA LEU A 38 -10.57 -5.74 -7.90
C LEU A 38 -11.57 -5.86 -9.05
N ALA A 39 -12.18 -4.75 -9.47
CA ALA A 39 -13.09 -4.72 -10.62
C ALA A 39 -12.38 -5.14 -11.92
N PHE A 40 -11.12 -4.71 -12.11
CA PHE A 40 -10.31 -5.15 -13.25
C PHE A 40 -10.12 -6.68 -13.28
N PHE A 41 -9.90 -7.31 -12.13
CA PHE A 41 -9.74 -8.77 -12.08
C PHE A 41 -11.04 -9.56 -12.14
N ASP A 42 -12.19 -8.94 -11.83
CA ASP A 42 -13.50 -9.58 -12.00
C ASP A 42 -13.79 -9.82 -13.50
N GLU A 43 -13.36 -8.91 -14.38
CA GLU A 43 -13.48 -9.06 -15.83
C GLU A 43 -12.51 -10.09 -16.42
N PHE A 44 -11.34 -10.26 -15.81
CA PHE A 44 -10.30 -11.18 -16.25
C PHE A 44 -10.24 -12.38 -15.33
N ALA A 45 -10.95 -13.46 -15.66
CA ALA A 45 -10.91 -14.77 -14.96
C ALA A 45 -9.48 -15.31 -14.78
N GLY A 46 -8.80 -14.81 -13.76
CA GLY A 46 -7.36 -14.92 -13.59
C GLY A 46 -6.97 -14.92 -12.12
N THR A 47 -5.74 -15.33 -11.86
CA THR A 47 -5.22 -15.42 -10.49
C THR A 47 -4.37 -14.19 -10.20
N VAL A 48 -4.72 -13.47 -9.14
CA VAL A 48 -3.92 -12.34 -8.65
C VAL A 48 -2.83 -12.90 -7.74
N ALA A 49 -1.57 -12.72 -8.13
CA ALA A 49 -0.42 -12.98 -7.26
C ALA A 49 0.09 -11.64 -6.71
N PRO A 50 -0.25 -11.28 -5.45
CA PRO A 50 0.30 -10.07 -4.85
C PRO A 50 1.80 -10.25 -4.62
N THR A 51 2.60 -9.39 -5.23
CA THR A 51 4.04 -9.26 -4.94
C THR A 51 4.25 -7.92 -4.27
N GLY A 52 4.43 -7.92 -2.94
CA GLY A 52 4.77 -6.72 -2.18
C GLY A 52 6.22 -6.79 -1.74
N GLU A 53 7.03 -5.79 -2.08
CA GLU A 53 8.17 -5.41 -1.26
C GLU A 53 7.65 -4.34 -0.30
N HIS A 54 7.72 -4.63 1.00
CA HIS A 54 7.34 -3.70 2.04
C HIS A 54 8.48 -2.68 2.16
N ASP A 55 8.35 -1.54 1.47
CA ASP A 55 9.21 -0.39 1.72
C ASP A 55 8.82 0.14 3.11
N ARG A 56 9.52 -0.34 4.15
CA ARG A 56 9.43 0.23 5.49
C ARG A 56 9.86 1.69 5.35
N THR A 57 8.89 2.59 5.34
CA THR A 57 9.17 3.99 5.62
C THR A 57 9.59 4.03 7.08
N GLU A 58 10.90 4.07 7.34
CA GLU A 58 11.44 4.52 8.62
C GLU A 58 10.80 5.87 8.94
N GLY A 59 9.98 5.89 9.98
CA GLY A 59 9.24 7.06 10.43
C GLY A 59 8.36 6.76 11.63
N ASP A 60 8.78 5.79 12.45
CA ASP A 60 8.21 5.50 13.77
C ASP A 60 9.22 6.00 14.81
N ASP A 61 9.49 7.30 14.78
CA ASP A 61 10.06 8.04 15.90
C ASP A 61 9.00 9.06 16.35
N LEU A 62 7.85 8.55 16.79
CA LEU A 62 7.09 9.25 17.81
C LEU A 62 7.95 9.17 19.07
N ASP A 63 8.81 10.17 19.26
CA ASP A 63 9.54 10.39 20.51
C ASP A 63 8.50 10.69 21.61
N GLU A 64 7.93 9.61 22.17
CA GLU A 64 7.01 9.57 23.32
C GLU A 64 7.69 10.03 24.62
N LYS A 65 8.52 11.09 24.57
CA LYS A 65 9.18 11.67 25.75
C LYS A 65 8.90 13.15 25.97
N ASN A 66 7.71 13.61 25.63
CA ASN A 66 7.20 14.87 26.16
C ASN A 66 5.93 14.67 27.00
N ILE A 67 6.00 13.71 27.93
CA ILE A 67 5.03 13.61 29.01
C ILE A 67 5.31 14.80 29.95
N PRO A 68 4.38 15.75 30.12
CA PRO A 68 4.58 16.87 31.05
C PRO A 68 4.70 16.32 32.47
N ASN A 69 5.81 16.63 33.14
CA ASN A 69 6.07 16.23 34.53
C ASN A 69 5.14 17.05 35.45
N PRO A 70 4.21 16.44 36.20
CA PRO A 70 3.25 17.19 37.02
C PRO A 70 3.80 17.67 38.38
N ASP A 71 5.08 17.41 38.71
CA ASP A 71 5.67 17.80 40.01
C ASP A 71 6.45 19.12 40.00
N ARG A 72 5.90 20.19 39.40
CA ARG A 72 6.40 21.56 39.60
C ARG A 72 5.36 22.44 40.27
N GLU A 73 4.90 22.02 41.44
CA GLU A 73 4.39 22.93 42.47
C GLU A 73 5.02 22.59 43.83
N GLY A 74 5.74 23.56 44.41
CA GLY A 74 6.00 23.63 45.86
C GLY A 74 7.35 23.13 46.36
N ALA A 75 8.34 24.03 46.42
CA ALA A 75 9.23 24.25 47.56
C ALA A 75 10.13 25.48 47.31
#